data_AF-A0A952NQM7-F1
#
_entry.id   AF-A0A952NQM7-F1
#
_cell.length_a   1.000
_cell.length_b   1.000
_cell.length_c   1.000
_cell.angle_alpha   90.00
_cell.angle_beta   90.00
_cell.angle_gamma   90.00
#
_symmetry.space_group_name_H-M   'P 1'
#
loop_
_entity.id
_entity.type
_entity.pdbx_description
1 polymer ?
#
loop_
_entity_poly.entity_id
_entity_poly.type
_entity_poly.pdbx_seq_one_letter_code
_entity_poly.pdbx_strand_id
1 'polypeptide(L)'
;MAQEATTDNDKLLTLLAYVFSPLVPVVLMLMNDKKDRPYIKQHNAQALVWGVLSIVLGYGLGSFLCGLPGLVMWVIAIYWGIQAYNGKDVVIPVITDFVKSQGWA
;
A
#
# COMPACT_ATOMS: atom_id res chain seq x y z
N MET A 1 11.55 13.39 -16.92
CA MET A 1 10.54 12.32 -17.08
C MET A 1 9.20 13.02 -17.01
N ALA A 2 8.39 13.01 -18.07
CA ALA A 2 7.08 13.68 -18.04
C ALA A 2 6.25 13.04 -16.91
N GLN A 3 5.78 13.85 -15.96
CA GLN A 3 4.84 13.41 -14.94
C GLN A 3 3.54 13.04 -15.67
N GLU A 4 3.31 11.75 -15.95
CA GLU A 4 2.00 11.33 -16.42
C GLU A 4 0.95 11.81 -15.41
N ALA A 5 -0.10 12.48 -15.90
CA ALA A 5 -1.19 12.92 -15.06
C ALA A 5 -1.78 11.70 -14.33
N THR A 6 -1.91 11.81 -13.01
CA THR A 6 -2.59 10.82 -12.17
C THR A 6 -4.04 10.71 -12.60
N THR A 7 -4.45 9.52 -13.04
CA THR A 7 -5.82 9.25 -13.48
C THR A 7 -6.67 8.77 -12.32
N ASP A 8 -7.99 8.87 -12.45
CA ASP A 8 -8.91 8.36 -11.42
C ASP A 8 -8.81 6.83 -11.28
N ASN A 9 -8.42 6.12 -12.34
CA ASN A 9 -8.14 4.69 -12.27
C ASN A 9 -6.90 4.40 -11.41
N ASP A 10 -5.85 5.22 -11.43
CA ASP A 10 -4.68 5.01 -10.55
C ASP A 10 -5.03 5.23 -9.09
N LYS A 11 -5.84 6.25 -8.80
CA LYS A 11 -6.36 6.52 -7.46
C LYS A 11 -7.19 5.36 -6.94
N LEU A 12 -8.05 4.79 -7.79
CA LEU A 12 -8.83 3.60 -7.44
C LEU A 12 -7.94 2.38 -7.18
N LEU A 13 -6.98 2.10 -8.07
CA LEU A 13 -6.08 0.96 -7.93
C LEU A 13 -5.19 1.06 -6.67
N THR A 14 -4.71 2.26 -6.35
CA THR A 14 -3.93 2.49 -5.12
C THR A 14 -4.77 2.34 -3.86
N LEU A 15 -6.03 2.81 -3.83
CA LEU A 15 -6.96 2.52 -2.74
C LEU A 15 -7.12 1.01 -2.53
N LEU A 16 -7.40 0.27 -3.60
CA LEU A 16 -7.55 -1.19 -3.56
C LEU A 16 -6.27 -1.87 -3.07
N ALA A 17 -5.10 -1.36 -3.47
CA ALA A 17 -3.81 -1.87 -3.03
C ALA A 17 -3.65 -1.81 -1.50
N TYR A 18 -4.06 -0.71 -0.86
CA TYR A 18 -4.03 -0.59 0.60
C TYR A 18 -5.07 -1.47 1.29
N VAL A 19 -6.33 -1.45 0.81
CA VAL A 19 -7.46 -2.13 1.48
C VAL A 19 -7.30 -3.66 1.42
N PHE A 20 -6.81 -4.18 0.31
CA PHE A 20 -6.67 -5.62 0.07
C PHE A 20 -5.19 -6.04 0.01
N SER A 21 -4.33 -5.34 0.74
CA SER A 21 -2.93 -5.74 0.88
C SER A 21 -2.81 -7.07 1.64
N PRO A 22 -1.93 -8.01 1.22
CA PRO A 22 -0.96 -7.91 0.13
C PRO A 22 -1.45 -8.45 -1.23
N LEU A 23 -2.68 -8.96 -1.32
CA LEU A 23 -3.19 -9.63 -2.52
C LEU A 23 -3.24 -8.68 -3.74
N VAL A 24 -3.89 -7.52 -3.61
CA VAL A 24 -3.98 -6.57 -4.72
C VAL A 24 -2.61 -6.03 -5.12
N PRO A 25 -1.70 -5.70 -4.18
CA PRO A 25 -0.36 -5.30 -4.55
C PRO A 25 0.44 -6.30 -5.38
N VAL A 26 0.31 -7.60 -5.08
CA VAL A 26 0.92 -8.68 -5.86
C VAL A 26 0.32 -8.72 -7.27
N VAL A 27 -1.00 -8.59 -7.40
CA VAL A 27 -1.67 -8.51 -8.72
C VAL A 27 -1.17 -7.29 -9.50
N LEU A 28 -1.08 -6.12 -8.87
CA LEU A 28 -0.57 -4.90 -9.51
C LEU A 28 0.88 -5.04 -9.99
N MET A 29 1.74 -5.78 -9.28
CA MET A 29 3.11 -6.06 -9.74
C MET A 29 3.16 -6.90 -11.01
N LEU A 30 2.12 -7.70 -11.28
CA LEU A 30 2.00 -8.52 -12.49
C LEU A 30 1.36 -7.77 -13.67
N MET A 31 0.79 -6.57 -13.43
CA MET A 31 0.17 -5.74 -14.46
C MET A 31 1.19 -4.80 -15.12
N ASN A 32 1.71 -5.18 -16.28
CA ASN A 32 2.76 -4.43 -16.98
C ASN A 32 2.40 -2.98 -17.33
N ASP A 33 1.12 -2.70 -17.58
CA ASP A 33 0.62 -1.37 -17.93
C ASP A 33 0.37 -0.46 -16.71
N LYS A 34 0.39 -1.02 -15.48
CA LYS A 34 0.10 -0.30 -14.24
C LYS A 34 1.29 -0.22 -13.29
N LYS A 35 2.10 -1.29 -13.20
CA LYS A 35 3.18 -1.42 -12.21
C LYS A 35 4.26 -0.34 -12.30
N ASP A 36 4.50 0.18 -13.51
CA ASP A 36 5.56 1.16 -13.77
C ASP A 36 5.06 2.61 -13.72
N ARG A 37 3.75 2.82 -13.51
CA ARG A 37 3.20 4.18 -13.35
C ARG A 37 3.68 4.76 -12.03
N PRO A 38 4.30 5.96 -11.99
CA PRO A 38 4.94 6.49 -10.79
C PRO A 38 4.05 6.49 -9.55
N TYR A 39 2.81 6.95 -9.69
CA TYR A 39 1.84 7.00 -8.59
C TYR A 39 1.48 5.62 -8.05
N ILE A 40 1.17 4.67 -8.93
CA ILE A 40 0.86 3.29 -8.54
C ILE A 40 2.09 2.65 -7.91
N LYS A 41 3.27 2.77 -8.52
CA LYS A 41 4.51 2.14 -8.06
C LYS A 41 4.82 2.50 -6.61
N GLN A 42 4.77 3.79 -6.27
CA GLN A 42 5.05 4.29 -4.93
C GLN A 42 4.06 3.76 -3.88
N HIS A 43 2.76 3.93 -4.12
CA HIS A 43 1.71 3.47 -3.20
C HIS A 43 1.62 1.95 -3.11
N ASN A 44 1.85 1.25 -4.22
CA ASN A 44 1.80 -0.21 -4.27
C ASN A 44 2.92 -0.82 -3.42
N ALA A 45 4.14 -0.27 -3.50
CA ALA A 45 5.26 -0.73 -2.68
C ALA A 45 5.02 -0.46 -1.19
N GLN A 46 4.52 0.73 -0.83
CA GLN A 46 4.14 1.04 0.55
C GLN A 46 3.05 0.11 1.08
N ALA A 47 1.99 -0.11 0.29
CA ALA A 47 0.89 -1.00 0.63
C ALA A 47 1.36 -2.44 0.81
N LEU A 48 2.22 -2.95 -0.09
CA LEU A 48 2.77 -4.31 0.00
C LEU A 48 3.59 -4.50 1.28
N VAL A 49 4.51 -3.57 1.59
CA VAL A 49 5.31 -3.62 2.82
C VAL A 49 4.41 -3.59 4.06
N TRP A 50 3.39 -2.72 4.08
CA TRP A 50 2.42 -2.68 5.17
C TRP A 50 1.63 -3.99 5.33
N GLY A 51 1.19 -4.60 4.22
CA GLY A 51 0.46 -5.87 4.25
C GLY A 51 1.31 -7.01 4.79
N VAL A 52 2.57 -7.10 4.37
CA VAL A 52 3.52 -8.09 4.88
C VAL A 52 3.77 -7.88 6.38
N LEU A 53 3.99 -6.64 6.82
CA LEU A 53 4.15 -6.32 8.24
C LEU A 53 2.88 -6.68 9.04
N SER A 54 1.70 -6.38 8.50
CA SER A 54 0.43 -6.69 9.14
C SER A 54 0.22 -8.20 9.31
N ILE A 55 0.64 -9.02 8.34
CA ILE A 55 0.63 -10.47 8.43
C ILE A 55 1.62 -10.96 9.50
N VAL A 56 2.88 -10.53 9.44
CA VAL A 56 3.93 -10.99 10.37
C VAL A 56 3.56 -10.63 11.82
N LEU A 57 3.16 -9.38 12.06
CA LEU A 57 2.71 -8.92 13.38
C LEU A 57 1.37 -9.55 13.78
N GLY A 58 0.47 -9.75 12.83
CA GLY A 58 -0.84 -10.37 13.06
C GLY A 58 -0.74 -11.84 13.46
N TYR A 59 0.12 -12.63 12.81
CA TYR A 59 0.36 -14.02 13.23
C TYR A 59 1.12 -14.12 14.55
N GLY A 60 2.09 -13.23 14.80
CA GLY A 60 2.85 -13.24 16.04
C GLY A 60 2.04 -12.77 17.27
N LEU A 61 1.38 -11.62 17.16
CA LEU A 61 0.64 -10.97 18.27
C LEU A 61 -0.85 -11.32 18.29
N GLY A 62 -1.45 -11.63 17.13
CA GLY A 62 -2.89 -11.87 17.01
C GLY A 62 -3.34 -13.19 17.64
N SER A 63 -2.47 -14.21 17.70
CA SER A 63 -2.75 -15.43 18.46
C SER A 63 -2.91 -15.18 19.96
N PHE A 64 -2.30 -14.10 20.49
CA PHE A 64 -2.41 -13.73 21.91
C PHE A 64 -3.56 -12.73 22.19
N LEU A 65 -3.97 -11.94 21.19
CA LEU A 65 -4.95 -10.86 21.31
C LEU A 65 -6.23 -11.07 20.47
N CYS A 66 -6.58 -12.33 20.15
CA CYS A 66 -7.77 -12.70 19.36
C CYS A 66 -7.90 -11.96 18.01
N GLY A 67 -6.78 -11.61 17.37
CA GLY A 67 -6.77 -10.94 16.05
C GLY A 67 -7.10 -9.45 16.05
N LEU A 68 -7.37 -8.82 17.21
CA LEU A 68 -7.65 -7.37 17.29
C LEU A 68 -6.54 -6.50 16.66
N PRO A 69 -5.23 -6.80 16.84
CA PRO A 69 -4.16 -6.03 16.18
C PRO A 69 -4.27 -6.04 14.66
N GLY A 70 -4.70 -7.15 14.06
CA GLY A 70 -4.89 -7.27 12.61
C GLY A 70 -5.99 -6.33 12.11
N LEU A 71 -7.10 -6.24 12.84
CA LEU A 71 -8.21 -5.34 12.50
C LEU A 71 -7.79 -3.87 12.57
N VAL A 72 -7.03 -3.48 13.61
CA VAL A 72 -6.52 -2.11 13.74
C VAL A 72 -5.59 -1.75 12.57
N MET A 73 -4.65 -2.64 12.22
CA MET A 73 -3.73 -2.45 11.10
C MET A 73 -4.47 -2.34 9.76
N TRP A 74 -5.56 -3.10 9.58
CA TRP A 74 -6.41 -3.03 8.41
C TRP A 74 -7.18 -1.70 8.30
N VAL A 75 -7.72 -1.19 9.41
CA VAL A 75 -8.39 0.12 9.45
C VAL A 75 -7.40 1.25 9.12
N ILE A 76 -6.16 1.17 9.62
CA ILE A 76 -5.10 2.13 9.27
C ILE A 76 -4.77 2.06 7.77
N ALA A 77 -4.73 0.87 7.18
CA ALA A 77 -4.53 0.72 5.74
C ALA A 77 -5.65 1.39 4.94
N ILE A 78 -6.91 1.23 5.34
CA ILE A 78 -8.06 1.90 4.70
C ILE A 78 -7.90 3.43 4.77
N TYR A 79 -7.48 3.96 5.92
CA TYR A 79 -7.27 5.40 6.09
C TYR A 79 -6.25 5.95 5.08
N TRP A 80 -5.11 5.27 4.91
CA TRP A 80 -4.12 5.66 3.90
C TRP A 80 -4.61 5.45 2.47
N GLY A 81 -5.34 4.37 2.22
CA GLY A 81 -5.98 4.12 0.93
C GLY A 81 -6.93 5.24 0.52
N ILE A 82 -7.74 5.76 1.46
CA ILE A 82 -8.63 6.90 1.20
C ILE A 82 -7.83 8.16 0.90
N GLN A 83 -6.68 8.39 1.57
CA GLN A 83 -5.82 9.52 1.25
C GLN A 83 -5.22 9.41 -0.15
N ALA A 84 -4.72 8.23 -0.52
CA ALA A 84 -4.24 7.95 -1.87
C ALA A 84 -5.38 8.06 -2.92
N TYR A 85 -6.60 7.67 -2.58
CA TYR A 85 -7.75 7.87 -3.47
C TYR A 85 -8.03 9.35 -3.75
N ASN A 86 -7.81 10.21 -2.76
CA ASN A 86 -7.97 11.66 -2.91
C ASN A 86 -6.78 12.34 -3.62
N GLY A 87 -5.81 11.58 -4.13
CA GLY A 87 -4.64 12.13 -4.84
C GLY A 87 -3.60 12.75 -3.92
N LYS A 88 -3.58 12.41 -2.62
CA LYS A 88 -2.60 12.92 -1.66
C LYS A 88 -1.41 11.96 -1.56
N ASP A 89 -0.21 12.53 -1.47
CA ASP A 89 0.99 11.77 -1.15
C ASP A 89 0.91 11.22 0.28
N VAL A 90 0.93 9.89 0.38
CA VAL A 90 0.88 9.19 1.67
C VAL A 90 2.31 9.00 2.18
N VAL A 91 2.55 9.48 3.40
CA VAL A 91 3.80 9.25 4.12
C VAL A 91 3.50 8.37 5.32
N ILE A 92 3.98 7.14 5.25
CA ILE A 92 3.93 6.17 6.33
C ILE A 92 5.30 6.20 7.03
N PRO A 93 5.37 6.53 8.34
CA PRO A 93 6.63 6.57 9.08
C PRO A 93 7.39 5.25 8.92
N VAL A 94 8.71 5.33 8.73
CA VAL A 94 9.61 4.19 8.50
C VAL A 94 9.41 3.50 7.14
N ILE A 95 8.18 3.23 6.72
CA ILE A 95 7.88 2.49 5.48
C ILE A 95 8.16 3.34 4.25
N THR A 96 7.76 4.60 4.23
CA THR A 96 8.00 5.48 3.08
C THR A 96 9.50 5.66 2.84
N ASP A 97 10.29 5.84 3.90
CA ASP A 97 11.75 5.98 3.78
C ASP A 97 12.41 4.65 3.37
N PHE A 98 11.92 3.53 3.90
CA PHE A 98 12.35 2.20 3.46
C PHE A 98 12.10 2.00 1.96
N VAL A 99 10.88 2.24 1.48
CA VAL A 99 10.50 2.08 0.06
C VAL A 99 11.35 2.99 -0.84
N LYS A 100 11.59 4.24 -0.43
CA LYS A 100 12.49 5.17 -1.15
C LYS A 100 13.94 4.66 -1.17
N SER A 101 14.45 4.14 -0.06
CA SER A 101 15.81 3.60 0.02
C SER A 101 16.06 2.41 -0.93
N GLN A 102 15.01 1.66 -1.27
CA GLN A 102 15.07 0.53 -2.20
C GLN A 102 14.92 0.94 -3.68
N GLY A 103 14.69 2.23 -3.98
CA GLY A 103 14.42 2.71 -5.35
C GLY A 103 13.04 2.31 -5.89
N TRP A 104 12.12 1.91 -4.99
CA TRP A 104 10.74 1.57 -5.35
C TRP A 104 9.83 2.80 -5.41
N ALA A 105 10.27 3.93 -4.84
CA ALA A 105 9.59 5.21 -4.88
C ALA A 105 10.54 6.36 -5.21
#